data_AF-A0A971SXX5-F1
#
_entry.id   AF-A0A971SXX5-F1
#
_cell.length_a   1.000
_cell.length_b   1.000
_cell.length_c   1.000
_cell.angle_alpha   90.00
_cell.angle_beta   90.00
_cell.angle_gamma   90.00
#
_symmetry.space_group_name_H-M   'P 1'
#
loop_
_entity.id
_entity.type
_entity.pdbx_description
1 polymer ?
#
loop_
_entity_poly.entity_id
_entity_poly.type
_entity_poly.pdbx_seq_one_letter_code
_entity_poly.pdbx_strand_id
1 'polypeptide(L)'
;MQQQPPPAQYQQGQVYQPPVVPGAPQQADIRDAQDNKTMAILAYILFFVPLLTGAHKTSPFAKFHTNQGTILFLASAALGIVFGILSAIITGILTSSIATWGAALTIGSIFGLIWMALAIVIALFAIVGIVNAAGGKMKPLPLIGRITIIK
;
A
#
# COMPACT_ATOMS: atom_id res chain seq x y z
N MET A 1 10.75 21.60 -70.22
CA MET A 1 9.77 21.50 -69.12
C MET A 1 10.34 20.53 -68.09
N GLN A 2 10.96 21.03 -67.02
CA GLN A 2 11.48 20.17 -65.95
C GLN A 2 10.29 19.66 -65.15
N GLN A 3 10.08 18.34 -65.15
CA GLN A 3 9.04 17.71 -64.32
C GLN A 3 9.46 17.87 -62.86
N GLN A 4 8.62 18.56 -62.09
CA GLN A 4 8.77 18.67 -60.65
C GLN A 4 8.50 17.28 -60.05
N PRO A 5 9.40 16.74 -59.21
CA PRO A 5 9.16 15.45 -58.59
C PRO A 5 7.91 15.53 -57.69
N PRO A 6 7.11 14.44 -57.63
CA PRO A 6 5.88 14.42 -56.85
C PRO A 6 6.19 14.69 -55.36
N PRO A 7 5.32 15.42 -54.64
CA PRO A 7 5.53 15.71 -53.24
C PRO A 7 5.62 14.41 -52.44
N ALA A 8 6.66 14.29 -51.61
CA ALA A 8 6.86 13.16 -50.73
C ALA A 8 5.64 13.01 -49.81
N GLN A 9 4.92 11.89 -49.94
CA GLN A 9 3.93 11.49 -48.96
C GLN A 9 4.66 11.09 -47.70
N TYR A 10 4.68 11.97 -46.69
CA TYR A 10 5.13 11.63 -45.35
C TYR A 10 4.17 10.55 -44.80
N GLN A 11 4.55 9.28 -44.95
CA GLN A 11 3.96 8.20 -44.18
C GLN A 11 4.18 8.54 -42.71
N GLN A 12 3.08 8.78 -41.99
CA GLN A 12 3.11 8.88 -40.53
C GLN A 12 3.85 7.65 -40.01
N GLY A 13 5.06 7.87 -39.50
CA GLY A 13 5.96 6.81 -39.10
C GLY A 13 5.24 5.91 -38.10
N GLN A 14 5.28 4.60 -38.36
CA GLN A 14 4.92 3.60 -37.36
C GLN A 14 5.66 3.97 -36.07
N VAL A 15 4.90 4.36 -35.03
CA VAL A 15 5.49 4.61 -33.72
C VAL A 15 6.16 3.30 -33.32
N TYR A 16 7.49 3.31 -33.20
CA TYR A 16 8.24 2.12 -32.82
C TYR A 16 7.69 1.58 -31.50
N GLN A 17 6.95 0.48 -31.58
CA GLN A 17 6.51 -0.28 -30.42
C GLN A 17 7.63 -1.27 -30.11
N PRO A 18 8.32 -1.13 -28.96
CA PRO A 18 9.34 -2.10 -28.58
C PRO A 18 8.71 -3.51 -28.51
N PRO A 19 9.48 -4.57 -28.82
CA PRO A 19 8.98 -5.94 -28.77
C PRO A 19 8.31 -6.24 -27.43
N VAL A 20 7.12 -6.84 -27.46
CA VAL A 20 6.41 -7.26 -26.25
C VAL A 20 7.19 -8.41 -25.63
N VAL A 21 8.06 -8.10 -24.67
CA VAL A 21 8.77 -9.11 -23.88
C VAL A 21 7.80 -9.67 -22.84
N PRO A 22 7.49 -10.98 -22.85
CA PRO A 22 6.60 -11.58 -21.86
C PRO A 22 7.09 -11.30 -20.43
N GLY A 23 6.24 -10.69 -19.62
CA GLY A 23 6.55 -10.33 -18.22
C GLY A 23 7.25 -8.99 -18.03
N ALA A 24 7.63 -8.27 -19.09
CA ALA A 24 8.05 -6.87 -18.98
C ALA A 24 6.82 -5.96 -18.83
N PRO A 25 6.88 -4.89 -18.01
CA PRO A 25 5.79 -3.93 -17.91
C PRO A 25 5.54 -3.30 -19.28
N GLN A 26 4.27 -3.24 -19.69
CA GLN A 26 3.90 -2.61 -20.95
C GLN A 26 4.03 -1.09 -20.81
N GLN A 27 4.18 -0.38 -21.93
CA GLN A 27 4.33 1.08 -21.89
C GLN A 27 3.12 1.78 -21.24
N ALA A 28 1.93 1.20 -21.36
CA ALA A 28 0.73 1.64 -20.65
C ALA A 28 0.86 1.50 -19.12
N ASP A 29 1.43 0.38 -18.63
CA ASP A 29 1.64 0.14 -17.20
C ASP A 29 2.66 1.11 -16.61
N ILE A 30 3.75 1.38 -17.34
CA ILE A 30 4.78 2.35 -16.95
C ILE A 30 4.16 3.75 -16.83
N ARG A 31 3.32 4.14 -17.79
CA ARG A 31 2.65 5.43 -17.79
C ARG A 31 1.62 5.55 -16.66
N ASP A 32 0.81 4.52 -16.44
CA ASP A 32 -0.15 4.47 -15.34
C ASP A 32 0.54 4.65 -13.97
N ALA A 33 1.68 3.96 -13.77
CA ALA A 33 2.46 4.08 -12.56
C ALA A 33 3.11 5.47 -12.38
N GLN A 34 3.52 6.11 -13.47
CA GLN A 34 4.06 7.48 -13.44
C GLN A 34 2.98 8.50 -13.07
N ASP A 35 1.82 8.42 -13.73
CA ASP A 35 0.72 9.37 -13.57
C ASP A 35 0.04 9.24 -12.20
N ASN A 36 0.01 8.03 -11.62
CA ASN A 36 -0.72 7.74 -10.37
C ASN A 36 0.18 7.46 -9.15
N LYS A 37 1.50 7.73 -9.26
CA LYS A 37 2.48 7.49 -8.20
C LYS A 37 2.09 8.09 -6.85
N THR A 38 1.70 9.37 -6.85
CA THR A 38 1.34 10.08 -5.63
C THR A 38 0.18 9.42 -4.92
N MET A 39 -0.87 9.03 -5.66
CA MET A 39 -2.04 8.34 -5.08
C MET A 39 -1.68 6.97 -4.52
N ALA A 40 -0.79 6.24 -5.18
CA ALA A 40 -0.30 4.96 -4.69
C ALA A 40 0.55 5.08 -3.42
N ILE A 41 1.36 6.14 -3.26
CA ILE A 41 2.09 6.41 -2.02
C ILE A 41 1.12 6.79 -0.90
N LEU A 42 0.19 7.71 -1.20
CA LEU A 42 -0.82 8.18 -0.25
C LEU A 42 -1.69 7.03 0.27
N ALA A 43 -1.92 5.97 -0.52
CA ALA A 43 -2.65 4.79 -0.08
C ALA A 43 -2.11 4.15 1.22
N TYR A 44 -0.80 4.26 1.51
CA TYR A 44 -0.20 3.67 2.70
C TYR A 44 -0.15 4.62 3.91
N ILE A 45 -0.17 5.94 3.66
CA ILE A 45 -0.20 6.95 4.71
C ILE A 45 -1.66 7.21 5.12
N LEU A 46 -2.53 7.32 4.13
CA LEU A 46 -3.92 7.72 4.26
C LEU A 46 -4.78 7.03 3.19
N PHE A 47 -5.09 5.75 3.43
CA PHE A 47 -5.76 4.86 2.46
C PHE A 47 -7.07 5.41 1.88
N PHE A 48 -7.76 6.29 2.61
CA PHE A 48 -9.02 6.88 2.16
C PHE A 48 -8.87 7.98 1.11
N VAL A 49 -7.69 8.60 0.94
CA VAL A 49 -7.49 9.63 -0.10
C VAL A 49 -7.76 9.07 -1.50
N PRO A 50 -7.08 8.01 -1.97
CA PRO A 50 -7.36 7.42 -3.28
C PRO A 50 -8.75 6.79 -3.39
N LEU A 51 -9.39 6.42 -2.27
CA LEU A 51 -10.79 5.96 -2.25
C LEU A 51 -11.76 7.11 -2.52
N LEU A 52 -11.59 8.25 -1.86
CA LEU A 52 -12.47 9.42 -1.98
C LEU A 52 -12.27 10.15 -3.31
N THR A 53 -11.05 10.21 -3.83
CA THR A 53 -10.76 10.83 -5.13
C THR A 53 -11.14 9.94 -6.32
N GLY A 54 -11.40 8.65 -6.08
CA GLY A 54 -11.72 7.69 -7.13
C GLY A 54 -10.51 7.22 -7.96
N ALA A 55 -9.28 7.58 -7.58
CA ALA A 55 -8.06 7.19 -8.31
C ALA A 55 -7.93 5.66 -8.51
N HIS A 56 -8.38 4.88 -7.52
CA HIS A 56 -8.43 3.41 -7.60
C HIS A 56 -9.37 2.84 -8.69
N LYS A 57 -10.28 3.65 -9.25
CA LYS A 57 -11.22 3.21 -10.30
C LYS A 57 -10.65 3.36 -11.70
N THR A 58 -9.73 4.30 -11.88
CA THR A 58 -9.18 4.68 -13.19
C THR A 58 -7.77 4.16 -13.42
N SER A 59 -7.06 3.76 -12.36
CA SER A 59 -5.67 3.32 -12.41
C SER A 59 -5.49 1.94 -11.77
N PRO A 60 -5.12 0.90 -12.55
CA PRO A 60 -4.71 -0.40 -12.01
C PRO A 60 -3.60 -0.28 -10.95
N PHE A 61 -2.62 0.60 -11.18
CA PHE A 61 -1.53 0.86 -10.25
C PHE A 61 -2.01 1.48 -8.92
N ALA A 62 -2.82 2.54 -8.98
CA ALA A 62 -3.40 3.14 -7.79
C ALA A 62 -4.30 2.16 -7.04
N LYS A 63 -5.09 1.37 -7.77
CA LYS A 63 -5.98 0.34 -7.21
C LYS A 63 -5.20 -0.70 -6.41
N PHE A 64 -4.10 -1.20 -6.97
CA PHE A 64 -3.27 -2.20 -6.32
C PHE A 64 -2.72 -1.69 -4.97
N HIS A 65 -2.14 -0.49 -4.96
CA HIS A 65 -1.59 0.09 -3.72
C HIS A 65 -2.68 0.55 -2.74
N THR A 66 -3.83 1.02 -3.24
CA THR A 66 -5.01 1.34 -2.40
C THR A 66 -5.54 0.09 -1.71
N ASN A 67 -5.64 -1.03 -2.42
CA ASN A 67 -6.08 -2.30 -1.85
C ASN A 67 -5.13 -2.75 -0.73
N GLN A 68 -3.81 -2.76 -0.99
CA GLN A 68 -2.83 -3.15 0.03
C GLN A 68 -2.80 -2.20 1.23
N GLY A 69 -2.82 -0.88 1.02
CA GLY A 69 -2.86 0.11 2.09
C GLY A 69 -4.11 -0.02 2.96
N THR A 70 -5.27 -0.26 2.34
CA THR A 70 -6.53 -0.50 3.06
C THR A 70 -6.46 -1.77 3.89
N ILE A 71 -5.94 -2.87 3.35
CA ILE A 71 -5.81 -4.13 4.10
C ILE A 71 -4.86 -3.96 5.29
N LEU A 72 -3.74 -3.27 5.11
CA LEU A 72 -2.79 -3.00 6.19
C LEU A 72 -3.43 -2.17 7.31
N PHE A 73 -4.25 -1.18 6.96
CA PHE A 73 -5.04 -0.40 7.91
C PHE A 73 -6.10 -1.25 8.64
N LEU A 74 -6.85 -2.08 7.92
CA LEU A 74 -7.87 -2.94 8.53
C LEU A 74 -7.24 -3.97 9.48
N ALA A 75 -6.10 -4.55 9.09
CA ALA A 75 -5.35 -5.47 9.94
C ALA A 75 -4.83 -4.79 11.21
N SER A 76 -4.28 -3.56 11.09
CA SER A 76 -3.79 -2.82 12.24
C SER A 76 -4.93 -2.38 13.18
N ALA A 77 -6.06 -1.95 12.63
CA ALA A 77 -7.25 -1.60 13.40
C ALA A 77 -7.81 -2.81 14.16
N ALA A 78 -7.96 -3.96 13.49
CA ALA A 78 -8.43 -5.19 14.13
C ALA A 78 -7.50 -5.64 15.26
N LEU A 79 -6.18 -5.62 15.02
CA LEU A 79 -5.18 -5.97 16.03
C LEU A 79 -5.23 -5.00 17.22
N GLY A 80 -5.38 -3.69 16.98
CA GLY A 80 -5.48 -2.67 18.01
C GLY A 80 -6.73 -2.81 18.88
N ILE A 81 -7.86 -3.15 18.29
CA ILE A 81 -9.09 -3.43 19.05
C ILE A 81 -8.90 -4.64 19.97
N VAL A 82 -8.40 -5.75 19.44
CA VAL A 82 -8.13 -6.97 20.23
C VAL A 82 -7.16 -6.67 21.37
N PHE A 83 -6.06 -6.00 21.05
CA PHE A 83 -5.04 -5.65 22.04
C PHE A 83 -5.57 -4.69 23.12
N GLY A 84 -6.38 -3.71 22.73
CA GLY A 84 -7.02 -2.76 23.64
C GLY A 84 -7.98 -3.43 24.61
N ILE A 85 -8.81 -4.36 24.12
CA ILE A 85 -9.72 -5.14 24.96
C ILE A 85 -8.95 -5.99 25.98
N LEU A 86 -7.92 -6.71 25.52
CA LEU A 86 -7.07 -7.53 26.40
C LEU A 86 -6.37 -6.66 27.47
N SER A 87 -5.82 -5.52 27.07
CA SER A 87 -5.18 -4.56 27.98
C SER A 87 -6.15 -4.08 29.06
N ALA A 88 -7.39 -3.72 28.66
CA ALA A 88 -8.41 -3.24 29.57
C ALA A 88 -8.82 -4.30 30.60
N ILE A 89 -9.00 -5.56 30.16
CA ILE A 89 -9.33 -6.68 31.05
C ILE A 89 -8.19 -6.93 32.05
N ILE A 90 -6.96 -7.05 31.56
CA ILE A 90 -5.78 -7.32 32.40
C ILE A 90 -5.59 -6.19 33.43
N THR A 91 -5.67 -4.94 32.99
CA THR A 91 -5.51 -3.78 33.87
C THR A 91 -6.62 -3.72 34.91
N GLY A 92 -7.88 -3.96 34.53
CA GLY A 92 -9.01 -3.98 35.46
C GLY A 92 -8.88 -5.03 36.55
N ILE A 93 -8.34 -6.21 36.23
CA ILE A 93 -8.09 -7.27 37.21
C ILE A 93 -6.89 -6.91 38.12
N LEU A 94 -5.77 -6.49 37.53
CA LEU A 94 -4.51 -6.27 38.27
C LEU A 94 -4.46 -4.98 39.08
N THR A 95 -5.35 -4.02 38.83
CA THR A 95 -5.42 -2.76 39.60
C THR A 95 -6.47 -2.76 40.70
N SER A 96 -7.20 -3.87 40.86
CA SER A 96 -8.30 -4.01 41.82
C SER A 96 -7.85 -4.05 43.29
N SER A 97 -6.55 -4.28 43.57
CA SER A 97 -5.98 -4.30 44.92
C SER A 97 -4.59 -3.68 44.96
N ILE A 98 -4.19 -3.09 46.10
CA ILE A 98 -2.84 -2.50 46.24
C ILE A 98 -1.71 -3.54 46.17
N ALA A 99 -2.00 -4.80 46.52
CA ALA A 99 -1.02 -5.90 46.48
C ALA A 99 -0.60 -6.26 45.04
N THR A 100 -1.42 -5.94 44.04
CA THR A 100 -1.20 -6.33 42.63
C THR A 100 -0.57 -5.23 41.78
N TRP A 101 -0.32 -4.03 42.32
CA TRP A 101 0.21 -2.89 41.56
C TRP A 101 1.59 -3.13 40.95
N GLY A 102 2.51 -3.76 41.71
CA GLY A 102 3.83 -4.10 41.18
C GLY A 102 3.76 -5.07 39.98
N ALA A 103 2.85 -6.04 40.04
CA ALA A 103 2.58 -6.95 38.93
C ALA A 103 1.91 -6.23 37.75
N ALA A 104 0.99 -5.30 38.02
CA ALA A 104 0.33 -4.50 36.98
C ALA A 104 1.35 -3.68 36.16
N LEU A 105 2.31 -3.01 36.81
CA LEU A 105 3.33 -2.21 36.14
C LEU A 105 4.27 -3.07 35.28
N THR A 106 4.72 -4.20 35.80
CA THR A 106 5.62 -5.11 35.07
C THR A 106 4.93 -5.78 33.88
N ILE A 107 3.74 -6.35 34.09
CA ILE A 107 2.96 -7.00 33.02
C ILE A 107 2.55 -5.97 31.98
N GLY A 108 2.07 -4.79 32.39
CA GLY A 108 1.69 -3.71 31.49
C GLY A 108 2.84 -3.22 30.62
N SER A 109 4.06 -3.13 31.19
CA SER A 109 5.25 -2.74 30.43
C SER A 109 5.62 -3.79 29.38
N ILE A 110 5.63 -5.07 29.75
CA ILE A 110 5.91 -6.17 28.80
C ILE A 110 4.87 -6.17 27.67
N PHE A 111 3.60 -6.04 28.04
CA PHE A 111 2.51 -5.97 27.07
C PHE A 111 2.70 -4.77 26.12
N GLY A 112 3.01 -3.59 26.64
CA GLY A 112 3.32 -2.40 25.85
C GLY A 112 4.50 -2.58 24.89
N LEU A 113 5.56 -3.28 25.31
CA LEU A 113 6.69 -3.61 24.43
C LEU A 113 6.28 -4.56 23.29
N ILE A 114 5.41 -5.53 23.56
CA ILE A 114 4.85 -6.42 22.53
C ILE A 114 4.04 -5.60 21.52
N TRP A 115 3.18 -4.68 21.98
CA TRP A 115 2.44 -3.78 21.09
C TRP A 115 3.36 -2.95 20.21
N MET A 116 4.41 -2.36 20.80
CA MET A 116 5.39 -1.58 20.09
C MET A 116 6.10 -2.41 19.01
N ALA A 117 6.50 -3.64 19.32
CA ALA A 117 7.12 -4.54 18.34
C ALA A 117 6.17 -4.87 17.18
N LEU A 118 4.90 -5.15 17.47
CA LEU A 118 3.88 -5.40 16.43
C LEU A 118 3.62 -4.16 15.56
N ALA A 119 3.56 -2.97 16.18
CA ALA A 119 3.41 -1.71 15.47
C ALA A 119 4.59 -1.43 14.53
N ILE A 120 5.82 -1.76 14.95
CA ILE A 120 7.01 -1.67 14.11
C ILE A 120 6.88 -2.58 12.89
N VAL A 121 6.45 -3.84 13.05
CA VAL A 121 6.26 -4.77 11.92
C VAL A 121 5.24 -4.23 10.91
N ILE A 122 4.12 -3.68 11.38
CA ILE A 122 3.11 -3.05 10.52
C ILE A 122 3.70 -1.84 9.78
N ALA A 123 4.46 -0.99 10.48
CA ALA A 123 5.12 0.16 9.87
C ALA A 123 6.14 -0.26 8.80
N LEU A 124 6.90 -1.34 9.03
CA LEU A 124 7.83 -1.89 8.03
C LEU A 124 7.09 -2.35 6.76
N PHE A 125 5.94 -2.99 6.89
CA PHE A 125 5.11 -3.36 5.74
C PHE A 125 4.59 -2.13 4.99
N ALA A 126 4.18 -1.07 5.71
CA ALA A 126 3.80 0.20 5.09
C ALA A 126 4.97 0.80 4.30
N ILE A 127 6.16 0.85 4.89
CA ILE A 127 7.38 1.39 4.26
C ILE A 127 7.74 0.58 3.01
N VAL A 128 7.74 -0.75 3.07
CA VAL A 128 8.00 -1.60 1.89
C VAL A 128 6.95 -1.34 0.80
N GLY A 129 5.69 -1.15 1.17
CA GLY A 129 4.61 -0.77 0.26
C GLY A 129 4.85 0.57 -0.42
N ILE A 130 5.24 1.59 0.36
CA ILE A 130 5.59 2.93 -0.13
C ILE A 130 6.79 2.88 -1.07
N VAL A 131 7.85 2.14 -0.72
CA VAL A 131 9.04 1.99 -1.58
C VAL A 131 8.67 1.33 -2.91
N ASN A 132 7.80 0.31 -2.88
CA ASN A 132 7.29 -0.32 -4.11
C ASN A 132 6.46 0.68 -4.94
N ALA A 133 5.58 1.46 -4.31
CA ALA A 133 4.79 2.49 -4.99
C ALA A 133 5.67 3.59 -5.61
N ALA A 134 6.64 4.11 -4.85
CA ALA A 134 7.58 5.11 -5.35
C ALA A 134 8.43 4.60 -6.52
N GLY A 135 8.74 3.30 -6.51
CA GLY A 135 9.43 2.58 -7.57
C GLY A 135 8.55 2.14 -8.75
N GLY A 136 7.24 2.42 -8.74
CA GLY A 136 6.32 2.00 -9.82
C GLY A 136 6.09 0.49 -9.89
N LYS A 137 6.27 -0.24 -8.78
CA LYS A 137 6.22 -1.71 -8.73
C LYS A 137 4.97 -2.20 -8.01
N MET A 138 4.17 -3.01 -8.68
CA MET A 138 3.04 -3.71 -8.08
C MET A 138 3.48 -5.03 -7.41
N LYS A 139 4.32 -4.93 -6.37
CA LYS A 139 4.78 -6.11 -5.61
C LYS A 139 3.89 -6.35 -4.37
N PRO A 140 3.33 -7.56 -4.20
CA PRO A 140 2.51 -7.89 -3.04
C PRO A 140 3.37 -7.96 -1.77
N LEU A 141 2.87 -7.41 -0.67
CA LEU A 141 3.47 -7.53 0.65
C LEU A 141 3.36 -8.96 1.18
N PRO A 142 4.33 -9.44 1.97
CA PRO A 142 4.21 -10.73 2.65
C PRO A 142 2.95 -10.81 3.50
N LEU A 143 2.37 -12.02 3.61
CA LEU A 143 1.16 -12.37 4.39
C LEU A 143 -0.16 -11.75 3.90
N ILE A 144 -0.19 -10.47 3.51
CA ILE A 144 -1.42 -9.75 3.16
C ILE A 144 -1.61 -9.49 1.66
N GLY A 145 -0.55 -9.58 0.87
CA GLY A 145 -0.56 -9.16 -0.54
C GLY A 145 -1.39 -10.04 -1.49
N ARG A 146 -1.98 -11.14 -1.01
CA ARG A 146 -2.90 -12.00 -1.77
C ARG A 146 -4.38 -11.66 -1.56
N ILE A 147 -4.69 -10.78 -0.61
CA ILE A 147 -6.07 -10.41 -0.29
C ILE A 147 -6.49 -9.25 -1.22
N THR A 148 -7.67 -9.35 -1.82
CA THR A 148 -8.23 -8.30 -2.68
C THR A 148 -9.65 -7.97 -2.25
N ILE A 149 -9.84 -6.73 -1.79
CA ILE A 149 -11.11 -6.18 -1.35
C ILE A 149 -11.64 -5.12 -2.33
N ILE A 150 -10.76 -4.46 -3.08
CA ILE A 150 -11.14 -3.49 -4.12
C ILE A 150 -11.16 -4.21 -5.47
N LYS A 151 -12.37 -4.46 -5.99
CA LYS A 151 -12.60 -5.14 -7.28
C LYS A 151 -12.64 -4.23 -8.48
#